data_AF-A0A097PNV8-F1
#
_entry.id   AF-A0A097PNV8-F1
#
_cell.length_a   1.000
_cell.length_b   1.000
_cell.length_c   1.000
_cell.angle_alpha   90.00
_cell.angle_beta   90.00
_cell.angle_gamma   90.00
#
_symmetry.space_group_name_H-M   'P 1'
#
loop_
_entity.id
_entity.type
_entity.pdbx_description
1 polymer ?
#
loop_
_entity_poly.entity_id
_entity_poly.type
_entity_poly.pdbx_seq_one_letter_code
_entity_poly.pdbx_strand_id
1 'polypeptide(L)'
;ATKLQCFRHLGKYFKQSAKGLEKQVAREARFYGSLIRLQQNWKVKRQRSSEGFTIDLFDNSLSDPTRPSSISTVRVDHDLNGMLAIQLTPKSCRSIHFGFLGETKKDAVSDNECVKETHSVLREVHQAIFDEQVFDLVNREAFNPSQGVNVTVIRENYLQLSIGQEASLFISLVPTVQPNPISYEIYLQQIFHENVFVKLKDRGFGLLGHFCLSLAHRIFSNKVLAELEKLVGRVPYLHLISHPTWNSRKSSWSLSVKVPQSILHAGRSQFQTKVVVSDDRISVEGEGAPNVISLFRGSSENTCSINSYDCDLPDLPVILLQQVASQVIRWLHEEALMVGIKASLDFLCLSFNLEQGDTLGLVAHVDPEDTQGCISWWLVMMEGDEARLRLERKFLGHLSLEALYSTLIDFVGLC
;
A
#
# COMPACT_ATOMS: atom_id res chain seq x y z
N ALA A 1 -44.73 70.60 43.38
CA ALA A 1 -44.95 69.79 42.16
C ALA A 1 -43.65 69.31 41.51
N THR A 2 -42.85 70.22 40.94
CA THR A 2 -41.69 69.94 40.07
C THR A 2 -40.72 68.84 40.54
N LYS A 3 -40.18 68.89 41.77
CA LYS A 3 -39.24 67.87 42.28
C LYS A 3 -39.79 66.42 42.15
N LEU A 4 -41.09 66.21 42.37
CA LEU A 4 -41.73 64.89 42.23
C LEU A 4 -41.80 64.44 40.76
N GLN A 5 -41.96 65.36 39.81
CA GLN A 5 -41.90 65.06 38.38
C GLN A 5 -40.46 64.73 37.93
N CYS A 6 -39.43 65.36 38.51
CA CYS A 6 -38.03 65.02 38.27
C CYS A 6 -37.71 63.59 38.76
N PHE A 7 -38.11 63.23 39.99
CA PHE A 7 -37.94 61.87 40.51
C PHE A 7 -38.66 60.81 39.64
N ARG A 8 -39.86 61.13 39.11
CA ARG A 8 -40.56 60.25 38.16
C ARG A 8 -39.82 60.09 36.82
N HIS A 9 -39.10 61.11 36.34
CA HIS A 9 -38.26 61.00 35.13
C HIS A 9 -36.98 60.18 35.39
N LEU A 10 -36.30 60.41 36.51
CA LEU A 10 -35.17 59.57 36.97
C LEU A 10 -35.59 58.10 37.10
N GLY A 11 -36.75 57.82 37.70
CA GLY A 11 -37.29 56.45 37.80
C GLY A 11 -37.58 55.80 36.44
N LYS A 12 -38.06 56.57 35.44
CA LYS A 12 -38.20 56.09 34.06
C LYS A 12 -36.83 55.81 33.42
N TYR A 13 -35.88 56.74 33.57
CA TYR A 13 -34.53 56.61 33.04
C TYR A 13 -33.83 55.36 33.58
N PHE A 14 -33.76 55.20 34.91
CA PHE A 14 -33.15 54.01 35.53
C PHE A 14 -33.84 52.70 35.07
N LYS A 15 -35.18 52.69 34.91
CA LYS A 15 -35.90 51.52 34.39
C LYS A 15 -35.63 51.24 32.91
N GLN A 16 -35.25 52.24 32.12
CA GLN A 16 -34.80 52.08 30.74
C GLN A 16 -33.32 51.61 30.68
N SER A 17 -32.44 52.20 31.48
CA SER A 17 -31.03 51.78 31.61
C SER A 17 -30.90 50.35 32.11
N ALA A 18 -31.72 49.94 33.09
CA ALA A 18 -31.78 48.56 33.56
C ALA A 18 -32.11 47.57 32.42
N LYS A 19 -33.13 47.87 31.61
CA LYS A 19 -33.47 47.06 30.42
C LYS A 19 -32.39 47.07 29.34
N GLY A 20 -31.56 48.11 29.27
CA GLY A 20 -30.37 48.13 28.42
C GLY A 20 -29.29 47.18 28.95
N LEU A 21 -29.00 47.28 30.26
CA LEU A 21 -28.02 46.44 30.94
C LEU A 21 -28.41 44.95 30.94
N GLU A 22 -29.69 44.62 31.16
CA GLU A 22 -30.23 43.25 31.04
C GLU A 22 -29.92 42.64 29.67
N LYS A 23 -30.11 43.41 28.58
CA LYS A 23 -29.77 42.97 27.22
C LYS A 23 -28.28 42.81 27.01
N GLN A 24 -27.46 43.69 27.58
CA GLN A 24 -26.00 43.57 27.50
C GLN A 24 -25.52 42.33 28.28
N VAL A 25 -25.94 42.13 29.53
CA VAL A 25 -25.61 40.95 30.34
C VAL A 25 -26.05 39.65 29.63
N ALA A 26 -27.23 39.63 29.00
CA ALA A 26 -27.69 38.50 28.20
C ALA A 26 -26.86 38.27 26.91
N ARG A 27 -26.19 39.30 26.39
CA ARG A 27 -25.24 39.21 25.26
C ARG A 27 -23.90 38.62 25.73
N GLU A 28 -23.31 39.21 26.77
CA GLU A 28 -22.06 38.74 27.39
C GLU A 28 -22.16 37.27 27.85
N ALA A 29 -23.28 36.89 28.48
CA ALA A 29 -23.49 35.52 28.98
C ALA A 29 -23.48 34.45 27.88
N ARG A 30 -23.91 34.79 26.65
CA ARG A 30 -23.83 33.88 25.48
C ARG A 30 -22.40 33.71 25.01
N PHE A 31 -21.64 34.81 24.95
CA PHE A 31 -20.24 34.80 24.56
C PHE A 31 -19.41 33.99 25.56
N TYR A 32 -19.40 34.37 26.85
CA TYR A 32 -18.63 33.67 27.87
C TYR A 32 -19.10 32.22 28.09
N GLY A 33 -20.41 31.95 28.03
CA GLY A 33 -20.94 30.59 28.07
C GLY A 33 -20.50 29.71 26.88
N SER A 34 -20.10 30.31 25.76
CA SER A 34 -19.52 29.60 24.61
C SER A 34 -17.99 29.51 24.73
N LEU A 35 -17.32 30.57 25.17
CA LEU A 35 -15.87 30.60 25.42
C LEU A 35 -15.44 29.56 26.47
N ILE A 36 -16.22 29.39 27.55
CA ILE A 36 -15.96 28.39 28.60
C ILE A 36 -16.06 26.95 28.07
N ARG A 37 -17.00 26.67 27.15
CA ARG A 37 -17.11 25.35 26.49
C ARG A 37 -15.92 25.10 25.56
N LEU A 38 -15.48 26.13 24.84
CA LEU A 38 -14.29 26.08 23.98
C LEU A 38 -13.00 25.85 24.81
N GLN A 39 -12.89 26.50 25.97
CA GLN A 39 -11.78 26.33 26.94
C GLN A 39 -11.62 24.90 27.49
N GLN A 40 -12.63 24.03 27.39
CA GLN A 40 -12.51 22.63 27.80
C GLN A 40 -11.54 21.83 26.93
N ASN A 41 -11.27 22.29 25.70
CA ASN A 41 -10.42 21.58 24.73
C ASN A 41 -9.24 22.44 24.24
N TRP A 42 -9.27 23.77 24.42
CA TRP A 42 -8.31 24.69 23.80
C TRP A 42 -7.75 25.74 24.77
N LYS A 43 -6.46 26.07 24.61
CA LYS A 43 -5.74 26.98 25.51
C LYS A 43 -5.97 28.45 25.17
N VAL A 44 -7.09 29.00 25.65
CA VAL A 44 -7.45 30.42 25.48
C VAL A 44 -6.59 31.33 26.35
N LYS A 45 -6.14 32.45 25.77
CA LYS A 45 -5.43 33.57 26.41
C LYS A 45 -6.23 34.86 26.16
N ARG A 46 -6.19 35.82 27.08
CA ARG A 46 -6.77 37.16 26.87
C ARG A 46 -5.70 38.09 26.28
N GLN A 47 -6.04 38.89 25.28
CA GLN A 47 -5.11 39.88 24.73
C GLN A 47 -4.89 41.03 25.75
N ARG A 48 -3.65 41.52 25.87
CA ARG A 48 -3.29 42.58 26.84
C ARG A 48 -3.61 44.02 26.38
N SER A 49 -4.01 44.19 25.13
CA SER A 49 -4.18 45.49 24.46
C SER A 49 -5.50 45.63 23.68
N SER A 50 -6.42 44.68 23.82
CA SER A 50 -7.76 44.70 23.22
C SER A 50 -8.74 43.95 24.13
N GLU A 51 -10.04 44.01 23.82
CA GLU A 51 -11.07 43.24 24.53
C GLU A 51 -11.19 41.78 24.04
N GLY A 52 -10.39 41.39 23.05
CA GLY A 52 -10.45 40.08 22.39
C GLY A 52 -9.68 38.96 23.11
N PHE A 53 -9.97 37.73 22.68
CA PHE A 53 -9.31 36.52 23.14
C PHE A 53 -8.51 35.88 22.00
N THR A 54 -7.50 35.09 22.35
CA THR A 54 -6.72 34.30 21.40
C THR A 54 -6.62 32.84 21.82
N ILE A 55 -6.72 31.93 20.86
CA ILE A 55 -6.43 30.51 21.06
C ILE A 55 -5.01 30.27 20.54
N ASP A 56 -4.17 29.61 21.33
CA ASP A 56 -2.93 29.01 20.83
C ASP A 56 -3.25 27.58 20.39
N LEU A 57 -3.14 27.29 19.09
CA LEU A 57 -3.37 25.97 18.50
C LEU A 57 -2.10 25.12 18.42
N PHE A 58 -0.95 25.68 18.80
CA PHE A 58 0.32 24.96 18.86
C PHE A 58 0.48 24.28 20.23
N ASP A 59 0.70 22.97 20.25
CA ASP A 59 1.09 22.29 21.48
C ASP A 59 2.60 22.43 21.71
N ASN A 60 2.99 22.89 22.90
CA ASN A 60 4.33 23.38 23.20
C ASN A 60 5.31 22.26 23.60
N SER A 61 5.18 21.07 22.99
CA SER A 61 5.95 19.87 23.34
C SER A 61 7.29 19.75 22.60
N LEU A 62 7.46 20.38 21.44
CA LEU A 62 8.69 20.34 20.63
C LEU A 62 9.44 21.67 20.58
N SER A 63 10.77 21.57 20.66
CA SER A 63 11.71 22.68 20.68
C SER A 63 12.46 22.83 19.34
N ASP A 64 11.79 23.32 18.31
CA ASP A 64 12.44 23.85 17.08
C ASP A 64 12.26 25.38 17.03
N PRO A 65 13.34 26.20 16.98
CA PRO A 65 13.22 27.66 16.93
C PRO A 65 12.61 28.21 15.63
N THR A 66 12.50 27.44 14.54
CA THR A 66 11.90 27.93 13.26
C THR A 66 10.38 27.92 13.30
N ARG A 67 9.78 28.81 14.11
CA ARG A 67 8.34 28.90 14.32
C ARG A 67 7.58 29.56 13.14
N PRO A 68 6.62 28.89 12.47
CA PRO A 68 5.61 29.55 11.66
C PRO A 68 4.70 30.39 12.57
N SER A 69 4.93 31.70 12.60
CA SER A 69 4.55 32.55 13.74
C SER A 69 3.20 33.26 13.61
N SER A 70 2.53 33.18 12.46
CA SER A 70 1.32 33.94 12.13
C SER A 70 0.02 33.12 12.11
N ILE A 71 0.09 31.81 11.86
CA ILE A 71 -1.08 30.93 11.67
C ILE A 71 -1.47 30.17 12.96
N SER A 72 -0.54 29.96 13.90
CA SER A 72 -0.78 29.16 15.13
C SER A 72 -1.69 29.83 16.18
N THR A 73 -2.07 31.11 15.99
CA THR A 73 -2.84 31.88 16.97
C THR A 73 -4.11 32.46 16.35
N VAL A 74 -5.27 31.93 16.74
CA VAL A 74 -6.57 32.33 16.21
C VAL A 74 -7.21 33.39 17.10
N ARG A 75 -7.80 34.43 16.50
CA ARG A 75 -8.55 35.48 17.24
C ARG A 75 -10.00 35.09 17.46
N VAL A 76 -10.49 35.40 18.65
CA VAL A 76 -11.85 35.13 19.11
C VAL A 76 -12.46 36.44 19.60
N ASP A 77 -13.49 36.89 18.87
CA ASP A 77 -14.16 38.18 19.04
C ASP A 77 -15.67 37.99 19.22
N HIS A 78 -16.37 39.09 19.54
CA HIS A 78 -17.84 39.10 19.65
C HIS A 78 -18.48 39.35 18.28
N ASP A 79 -19.43 38.49 17.87
CA ASP A 79 -20.30 38.80 16.73
C ASP A 79 -21.35 39.88 17.10
N LEU A 80 -22.12 40.35 16.11
CA LEU A 80 -23.17 41.36 16.31
C LEU A 80 -24.28 40.92 17.29
N ASN A 81 -24.49 39.61 17.49
CA ASN A 81 -25.54 39.01 18.32
C ASN A 81 -25.08 38.63 19.75
N GLY A 82 -23.77 38.64 20.03
CA GLY A 82 -23.17 38.12 21.27
C GLY A 82 -22.74 36.65 21.23
N MET A 83 -22.68 36.07 20.05
CA MET A 83 -22.05 34.78 19.80
C MET A 83 -20.53 34.95 19.65
N LEU A 84 -19.83 33.83 19.75
CA LEU A 84 -18.38 33.75 19.60
C LEU A 84 -18.04 33.68 18.11
N ALA A 85 -17.31 34.67 17.60
CA ALA A 85 -16.82 34.72 16.22
C ALA A 85 -15.32 34.40 16.16
N ILE A 86 -14.92 33.60 15.18
CA ILE A 86 -13.52 33.35 14.83
C ILE A 86 -13.18 34.18 13.59
N GLN A 87 -12.11 34.96 13.65
CA GLN A 87 -11.59 35.66 12.47
C GLN A 87 -10.54 34.80 11.75
N LEU A 88 -10.87 34.34 10.55
CA LEU A 88 -9.95 33.65 9.64
C LEU A 88 -9.72 34.46 8.37
N THR A 89 -8.53 34.32 7.79
CA THR A 89 -8.29 34.79 6.42
C THR A 89 -8.56 33.64 5.45
N PRO A 90 -9.18 33.87 4.27
CA PRO A 90 -9.43 32.79 3.30
C PRO A 90 -8.18 32.10 2.72
N LYS A 91 -6.97 32.53 3.10
CA LYS A 91 -5.70 31.88 2.73
C LYS A 91 -5.11 30.99 3.84
N SER A 92 -5.75 30.95 5.02
CA SER A 92 -5.25 30.28 6.23
C SER A 92 -5.53 28.77 6.29
N CYS A 93 -6.56 28.28 5.59
CA CYS A 93 -6.89 26.86 5.56
C CYS A 93 -6.38 26.24 4.26
N ARG A 94 -5.37 25.39 4.39
CA ARG A 94 -4.74 24.63 3.31
C ARG A 94 -4.66 23.17 3.72
N SER A 95 -4.84 22.25 2.78
CA SER A 95 -4.59 20.82 2.98
C SER A 95 -3.41 20.37 2.13
N ILE A 96 -2.69 19.34 2.58
CA ILE A 96 -1.75 18.64 1.70
C ILE A 96 -2.57 17.91 0.63
N HIS A 97 -2.20 18.12 -0.63
CA HIS A 97 -2.67 17.35 -1.76
C HIS A 97 -1.52 16.58 -2.38
N PHE A 98 -1.81 15.34 -2.77
CA PHE A 98 -0.87 14.40 -3.36
C PHE A 98 -1.35 13.99 -4.75
N GLY A 99 -0.46 13.77 -5.71
CA GLY A 99 -0.90 13.26 -7.01
C GLY A 99 0.21 12.80 -7.93
N PHE A 100 -0.13 11.83 -8.77
CA PHE A 100 0.65 11.50 -9.96
C PHE A 100 0.31 12.48 -11.08
N LEU A 101 1.29 12.79 -11.93
CA LEU A 101 1.10 13.69 -13.06
C LEU A 101 0.27 13.03 -14.17
N GLY A 102 -1.06 13.05 -14.04
CA GLY A 102 -1.99 12.52 -15.04
C GLY A 102 -3.46 12.36 -14.61
N GLU A 103 -3.78 12.33 -13.32
CA GLU A 103 -5.15 12.08 -12.85
C GLU A 103 -6.01 13.34 -12.74
N THR A 104 -7.14 13.39 -13.47
CA THR A 104 -8.17 14.42 -13.29
C THR A 104 -9.12 14.06 -12.15
N LYS A 105 -9.14 14.88 -11.09
CA LYS A 105 -10.01 14.70 -9.92
C LYS A 105 -11.33 15.49 -10.07
N LYS A 106 -12.36 15.10 -9.32
CA LYS A 106 -13.73 15.62 -9.42
C LYS A 106 -14.37 15.79 -8.05
N ASP A 107 -15.28 16.76 -7.96
CA ASP A 107 -15.73 17.42 -6.73
C ASP A 107 -17.17 17.03 -6.30
N ALA A 108 -17.41 16.94 -4.98
CA ALA A 108 -18.70 16.99 -4.29
C ALA A 108 -18.59 17.63 -2.87
N VAL A 109 -19.66 18.35 -2.44
CA VAL A 109 -19.71 19.28 -1.28
C VAL A 109 -20.84 18.91 -0.29
N SER A 110 -20.73 19.26 1.01
CA SER A 110 -21.88 19.48 1.93
C SER A 110 -21.52 20.17 3.28
N ASP A 111 -22.40 21.01 3.84
CA ASP A 111 -22.21 21.83 5.05
C ASP A 111 -22.90 21.31 6.34
N ASN A 112 -22.44 21.74 7.54
CA ASN A 112 -23.16 21.96 8.83
C ASN A 112 -22.13 22.34 9.96
N GLU A 113 -22.40 22.95 11.13
CA GLU A 113 -23.59 23.43 11.88
C GLU A 113 -23.16 24.41 13.01
N CYS A 114 -23.21 25.73 12.83
CA CYS A 114 -22.91 26.85 13.77
C CYS A 114 -22.08 26.63 15.08
N VAL A 115 -22.51 25.80 16.04
CA VAL A 115 -21.72 25.50 17.27
C VAL A 115 -20.77 24.30 17.08
N LYS A 116 -21.17 23.30 16.28
CA LYS A 116 -20.20 22.34 15.71
C LYS A 116 -19.27 23.06 14.76
N GLU A 117 -19.76 24.03 13.97
CA GLU A 117 -18.98 24.84 13.03
C GLU A 117 -17.82 25.55 13.74
N THR A 118 -18.00 26.21 14.90
CA THR A 118 -16.87 26.78 15.65
C THR A 118 -15.79 25.74 16.02
N HIS A 119 -16.19 24.53 16.40
CA HIS A 119 -15.26 23.44 16.72
C HIS A 119 -14.70 22.74 15.47
N SER A 120 -15.43 22.75 14.35
CA SER A 120 -15.00 22.24 13.05
C SER A 120 -13.95 23.17 12.46
N VAL A 121 -14.25 24.47 12.38
CA VAL A 121 -13.31 25.53 12.00
C VAL A 121 -12.02 25.47 12.80
N LEU A 122 -12.06 25.26 14.13
CA LEU A 122 -10.82 25.08 14.90
C LEU A 122 -10.08 23.78 14.59
N ARG A 123 -10.78 22.70 14.25
CA ARG A 123 -10.16 21.44 13.76
C ARG A 123 -9.58 21.61 12.36
N GLU A 124 -10.24 22.34 11.47
CA GLU A 124 -9.78 22.65 10.12
C GLU A 124 -8.54 23.55 10.15
N VAL A 125 -8.48 24.54 11.05
CA VAL A 125 -7.26 25.34 11.26
C VAL A 125 -6.16 24.51 11.91
N HIS A 126 -6.47 23.64 12.88
CA HIS A 126 -5.47 22.73 13.45
C HIS A 126 -4.94 21.72 12.42
N GLN A 127 -5.80 21.20 11.55
CA GLN A 127 -5.45 20.35 10.41
C GLN A 127 -4.57 21.12 9.43
N ALA A 128 -4.93 22.35 9.07
CA ALA A 128 -4.12 23.19 8.18
C ALA A 128 -2.76 23.56 8.78
N ILE A 129 -2.68 23.82 10.10
CA ILE A 129 -1.42 24.02 10.83
C ILE A 129 -0.55 22.75 10.71
N PHE A 130 -1.14 21.58 10.92
CA PHE A 130 -0.45 20.29 10.82
C PHE A 130 0.02 20.00 9.40
N ASP A 131 -0.83 20.22 8.39
CA ASP A 131 -0.50 20.05 6.97
C ASP A 131 0.58 21.05 6.50
N GLU A 132 0.59 22.30 6.97
CA GLU A 132 1.69 23.24 6.72
C GLU A 132 3.00 22.79 7.39
N GLN A 133 2.97 22.24 8.62
CA GLN A 133 4.15 21.69 9.29
C GLN A 133 4.70 20.44 8.61
N VAL A 134 3.81 19.54 8.17
CA VAL A 134 4.18 18.34 7.41
C VAL A 134 4.81 18.73 6.07
N PHE A 135 4.26 19.75 5.38
CA PHE A 135 4.81 20.25 4.13
C PHE A 135 6.17 20.97 4.32
N ASP A 136 6.34 21.78 5.37
CA ASP A 136 7.64 22.39 5.70
C ASP A 136 8.71 21.33 5.98
N LEU A 137 8.39 20.30 6.79
CA LEU A 137 9.34 19.21 7.07
C LEU A 137 9.70 18.44 5.80
N VAL A 138 8.73 18.13 4.94
CA VAL A 138 8.95 17.51 3.62
C VAL A 138 9.86 18.37 2.75
N ASN A 139 9.67 19.69 2.69
CA ASN A 139 10.56 20.58 1.95
C ASN A 139 11.97 20.63 2.56
N ARG A 140 12.09 20.72 3.90
CA ARG A 140 13.37 20.70 4.62
C ARG A 140 14.16 19.41 4.37
N GLU A 141 13.49 18.27 4.29
CA GLU A 141 14.12 16.99 3.95
C GLU A 141 14.44 16.86 2.46
N ALA A 142 13.66 17.45 1.56
CA ALA A 142 13.90 17.41 0.11
C ALA A 142 15.27 18.01 -0.31
N PHE A 143 15.86 18.89 0.50
CA PHE A 143 17.23 19.40 0.30
C PHE A 143 18.34 18.40 0.69
N ASN A 144 17.99 17.27 1.32
CA ASN A 144 18.89 16.16 1.66
C ASN A 144 18.53 14.93 0.81
N PRO A 145 18.95 14.87 -0.47
CA PRO A 145 18.47 13.86 -1.42
C PRO A 145 18.81 12.44 -0.97
N SER A 146 17.81 11.57 -1.00
CA SER A 146 17.96 10.12 -0.76
C SER A 146 18.19 9.38 -2.08
N GLN A 147 18.91 8.26 -2.02
CA GLN A 147 19.32 7.52 -3.21
C GLN A 147 18.11 7.01 -4.01
N GLY A 148 18.01 7.42 -5.29
CA GLY A 148 16.90 7.08 -6.19
C GLY A 148 15.77 8.12 -6.27
N VAL A 149 15.82 9.19 -5.47
CA VAL A 149 14.81 10.27 -5.44
C VAL A 149 15.47 11.61 -5.78
N ASN A 150 15.06 12.24 -6.88
CA ASN A 150 15.51 13.59 -7.24
C ASN A 150 14.36 14.59 -7.14
N VAL A 151 14.65 15.78 -6.62
CA VAL A 151 13.70 16.90 -6.65
C VAL A 151 13.78 17.56 -8.02
N THR A 152 12.64 17.72 -8.68
CA THR A 152 12.55 18.27 -10.05
C THR A 152 12.00 19.70 -10.07
N VAL A 153 11.11 20.05 -9.14
CA VAL A 153 10.57 21.41 -8.97
C VAL A 153 10.33 21.68 -7.49
N ILE A 154 10.72 22.87 -7.00
CA ILE A 154 10.30 23.42 -5.70
C ILE A 154 9.66 24.80 -5.94
N ARG A 155 8.50 25.04 -5.32
CA ARG A 155 7.77 26.32 -5.27
C ARG A 155 7.08 26.45 -3.91
N GLU A 156 6.71 27.68 -3.54
CA GLU A 156 6.07 28.04 -2.25
C GLU A 156 5.03 27.03 -1.74
N ASN A 157 4.16 26.53 -2.62
CA ASN A 157 3.07 25.61 -2.28
C ASN A 157 3.10 24.31 -3.12
N TYR A 158 4.21 23.97 -3.78
CA TYR A 158 4.29 22.83 -4.71
C TYR A 158 5.71 22.25 -4.81
N LEU A 159 5.85 20.97 -4.49
CA LEU A 159 7.07 20.17 -4.58
C LEU A 159 6.86 19.02 -5.57
N GLN A 160 7.80 18.81 -6.49
CA GLN A 160 7.77 17.72 -7.47
C GLN A 160 9.01 16.84 -7.35
N LEU A 161 8.80 15.53 -7.31
CA LEU A 161 9.80 14.50 -7.06
C LEU A 161 9.77 13.47 -8.20
N SER A 162 10.92 13.11 -8.76
CA SER A 162 11.05 11.97 -9.67
C SER A 162 11.58 10.75 -8.90
N ILE A 163 10.89 9.62 -9.04
CA ILE A 163 11.25 8.34 -8.44
C ILE A 163 11.60 7.39 -9.58
N GLY A 164 12.89 7.05 -9.71
CA GLY A 164 13.39 6.34 -10.88
C GLY A 164 13.25 7.14 -12.18
N GLN A 165 13.06 6.44 -13.31
CA GLN A 165 12.99 7.04 -14.65
C GLN A 165 11.57 7.33 -15.16
N GLU A 166 10.54 6.72 -14.56
CA GLU A 166 9.17 6.68 -15.13
C GLU A 166 8.12 7.41 -14.29
N ALA A 167 8.33 7.57 -12.98
CA ALA A 167 7.34 8.12 -12.07
C ALA A 167 7.70 9.55 -11.63
N SER A 168 6.82 10.51 -11.94
CA SER A 168 6.85 11.84 -11.33
C SER A 168 5.65 12.03 -10.38
N LEU A 169 5.97 12.48 -9.18
CA LEU A 169 5.05 12.73 -8.07
C LEU A 169 5.01 14.24 -7.80
N PHE A 170 3.86 14.76 -7.39
CA PHE A 170 3.78 16.07 -6.74
C PHE A 170 3.09 16.02 -5.37
N ILE A 171 3.53 16.94 -4.50
CA ILE A 171 2.97 17.24 -3.19
C ILE A 171 2.72 18.75 -3.19
N SER A 172 1.53 19.20 -2.80
CA SER A 172 1.17 20.62 -2.88
C SER A 172 0.19 21.04 -1.80
N LEU A 173 0.40 22.21 -1.21
CA LEU A 173 -0.59 22.85 -0.34
C LEU A 173 -1.66 23.53 -1.20
N VAL A 174 -2.87 22.99 -1.18
CA VAL A 174 -4.03 23.57 -1.87
C VAL A 174 -4.97 24.21 -0.85
N PRO A 175 -5.73 25.27 -1.20
CA PRO A 175 -6.84 25.73 -0.37
C PRO A 175 -7.82 24.59 -0.11
N THR A 176 -8.36 24.50 1.10
CA THR A 176 -9.31 23.44 1.49
C THR A 176 -10.63 23.54 0.72
N VAL A 177 -10.66 22.97 -0.48
CA VAL A 177 -11.84 22.91 -1.34
C VAL A 177 -12.39 21.48 -1.42
N GLN A 178 -11.59 20.45 -1.70
CA GLN A 178 -11.99 19.03 -1.53
C GLN A 178 -10.79 18.04 -1.42
N PRO A 179 -10.96 16.87 -0.76
CA PRO A 179 -9.89 15.89 -0.52
C PRO A 179 -9.87 14.70 -1.50
N ASN A 180 -8.66 14.31 -1.94
CA ASN A 180 -8.30 13.09 -2.71
C ASN A 180 -6.79 13.20 -3.01
N PRO A 181 -5.88 12.25 -2.67
CA PRO A 181 -6.06 10.80 -2.54
C PRO A 181 -5.64 10.28 -1.14
N ILE A 182 -6.64 10.00 -0.33
CA ILE A 182 -6.55 9.85 1.13
C ILE A 182 -5.46 8.86 1.61
N SER A 183 -5.18 7.77 0.88
CA SER A 183 -4.27 6.71 1.36
C SER A 183 -2.80 7.13 1.50
N TYR A 184 -2.27 7.95 0.60
CA TYR A 184 -0.86 8.40 0.69
C TYR A 184 -0.72 9.62 1.62
N GLU A 185 -1.76 10.45 1.68
CA GLU A 185 -1.89 11.59 2.58
C GLU A 185 -1.88 11.13 4.05
N ILE A 186 -2.78 10.23 4.44
CA ILE A 186 -2.82 9.61 5.78
C ILE A 186 -1.49 8.92 6.11
N TYR A 187 -0.89 8.22 5.15
CA TYR A 187 0.37 7.50 5.38
C TYR A 187 1.55 8.46 5.66
N LEU A 188 1.65 9.57 4.94
CA LEU A 188 2.67 10.58 5.15
C LEU A 188 2.43 11.34 6.48
N GLN A 189 1.17 11.67 6.79
CA GLN A 189 0.76 12.23 8.08
C GLN A 189 1.07 11.28 9.27
N GLN A 190 0.90 9.97 9.09
CA GLN A 190 1.31 8.96 10.08
C GLN A 190 2.83 8.91 10.25
N ILE A 191 3.60 8.88 9.15
CA ILE A 191 5.07 8.91 9.21
C ILE A 191 5.55 10.19 9.93
N PHE A 192 4.91 11.34 9.69
CA PHE A 192 5.19 12.57 10.43
C PHE A 192 4.95 12.36 11.92
N HIS A 193 3.78 11.83 12.30
CA HIS A 193 3.47 11.62 13.70
C HIS A 193 4.46 10.64 14.38
N GLU A 194 4.90 9.59 13.70
CA GLU A 194 5.89 8.64 14.22
C GLU A 194 7.30 9.23 14.37
N ASN A 195 7.76 10.05 13.42
CA ASN A 195 9.09 10.65 13.50
C ASN A 195 9.13 11.83 14.47
N VAL A 196 8.10 12.67 14.49
CA VAL A 196 8.07 13.91 15.30
C VAL A 196 7.68 13.65 16.75
N PHE A 197 6.71 12.77 17.03
CA PHE A 197 6.21 12.55 18.39
C PHE A 197 6.62 11.21 19.03
N VAL A 198 7.12 10.23 18.26
CA VAL A 198 7.38 8.86 18.79
C VAL A 198 8.86 8.46 18.81
N LYS A 199 9.73 8.97 17.92
CA LYS A 199 11.12 8.46 17.78
C LYS A 199 12.19 9.54 17.63
N LEU A 200 12.85 9.86 18.74
CA LEU A 200 14.06 10.71 18.78
C LEU A 200 15.38 9.90 18.62
N LYS A 201 15.32 8.68 18.05
CA LYS A 201 16.49 7.78 17.91
C LYS A 201 16.38 6.73 16.78
N ASP A 202 17.52 6.51 16.13
CA ASP A 202 17.97 5.29 15.45
C ASP A 202 17.08 4.65 14.35
N ARG A 203 16.80 5.39 13.27
CA ARG A 203 16.68 4.81 11.89
C ARG A 203 17.31 5.74 10.84
N GLY A 204 18.00 5.17 9.86
CA GLY A 204 18.87 5.87 8.90
C GLY A 204 18.19 6.54 7.69
N PHE A 205 16.87 6.76 7.74
CA PHE A 205 16.11 7.45 6.69
C PHE A 205 15.13 8.42 7.35
N GLY A 206 14.99 9.62 6.80
CA GLY A 206 13.98 10.57 7.24
C GLY A 206 12.57 10.21 6.76
N LEU A 207 11.62 11.11 6.99
CA LEU A 207 10.22 10.97 6.62
C LEU A 207 10.06 10.84 5.10
N LEU A 208 10.69 11.74 4.33
CA LEU A 208 10.59 11.77 2.89
C LEU A 208 11.32 10.59 2.26
N GLY A 209 12.50 10.25 2.76
CA GLY A 209 13.23 9.04 2.35
C GLY A 209 12.41 7.77 2.59
N HIS A 210 11.83 7.60 3.77
CA HIS A 210 10.98 6.44 4.09
C HIS A 210 9.70 6.39 3.25
N PHE A 211 9.07 7.55 3.02
CA PHE A 211 7.89 7.67 2.15
C PHE A 211 8.23 7.27 0.71
N CYS A 212 9.27 7.85 0.12
CA CYS A 212 9.63 7.59 -1.27
C CYS A 212 10.13 6.15 -1.50
N LEU A 213 10.86 5.55 -0.56
CA LEU A 213 11.23 4.13 -0.62
C LEU A 213 9.98 3.22 -0.57
N SER A 214 9.01 3.54 0.30
CA SER A 214 7.75 2.78 0.38
C SER A 214 6.89 2.94 -0.89
N LEU A 215 6.92 4.12 -1.53
CA LEU A 215 6.26 4.34 -2.81
C LEU A 215 6.97 3.64 -3.97
N ALA A 216 8.31 3.69 -4.02
CA ALA A 216 9.11 2.95 -5.00
C ALA A 216 8.87 1.43 -4.90
N HIS A 217 8.91 0.89 -3.68
CA HIS A 217 8.53 -0.51 -3.40
C HIS A 217 7.12 -0.84 -3.88
N ARG A 218 6.14 0.05 -3.71
CA ARG A 218 4.76 -0.17 -4.17
C ARG A 218 4.64 -0.12 -5.69
N ILE A 219 5.37 0.77 -6.37
CA ILE A 219 5.43 0.81 -7.85
C ILE A 219 6.05 -0.48 -8.39
N PHE A 220 7.17 -0.93 -7.81
CA PHE A 220 7.84 -2.18 -8.20
C PHE A 220 6.97 -3.41 -7.90
N SER A 221 6.35 -3.46 -6.72
CA SER A 221 5.41 -4.52 -6.32
C SER A 221 4.20 -4.62 -7.24
N ASN A 222 3.70 -3.49 -7.76
CA ASN A 222 2.63 -3.49 -8.77
C ASN A 222 3.11 -4.05 -10.11
N LYS A 223 4.37 -3.81 -10.53
CA LYS A 223 4.95 -4.43 -11.74
C LYS A 223 5.08 -5.95 -11.57
N VAL A 224 5.57 -6.41 -10.41
CA VAL A 224 5.63 -7.84 -10.07
C VAL A 224 4.23 -8.47 -10.09
N LEU A 225 3.24 -7.82 -9.46
CA LEU A 225 1.85 -8.30 -9.45
C LEU A 225 1.27 -8.43 -10.87
N ALA A 226 1.49 -7.45 -11.75
CA ALA A 226 0.99 -7.51 -13.13
C ALA A 226 1.55 -8.71 -13.92
N GLU A 227 2.83 -9.06 -13.72
CA GLU A 227 3.41 -10.28 -14.32
C GLU A 227 2.86 -11.56 -13.67
N LEU A 228 2.62 -11.60 -12.35
CA LEU A 228 1.95 -12.73 -11.68
C LEU A 228 0.50 -12.94 -12.19
N GLU A 229 -0.24 -11.87 -12.42
CA GLU A 229 -1.60 -11.90 -12.97
C GLU A 229 -1.59 -12.37 -14.45
N LYS A 230 -0.63 -11.89 -15.26
CA LYS A 230 -0.38 -12.32 -16.65
C LYS A 230 -0.05 -13.82 -16.74
N LEU A 231 0.75 -14.36 -15.82
CA LEU A 231 1.05 -15.80 -15.73
C LEU A 231 -0.20 -16.61 -15.39
N VAL A 232 -0.94 -16.20 -14.36
CA VAL A 232 -2.15 -16.91 -13.90
C VAL A 232 -3.28 -16.86 -14.92
N GLY A 233 -3.39 -15.76 -15.68
CA GLY A 233 -4.32 -15.67 -16.82
C GLY A 233 -4.00 -16.60 -18.00
N ARG A 234 -2.80 -17.21 -18.05
CA ARG A 234 -2.34 -18.10 -19.12
C ARG A 234 -2.13 -19.57 -18.70
N VAL A 235 -2.20 -19.90 -17.41
CA VAL A 235 -2.02 -21.27 -16.91
C VAL A 235 -3.28 -21.70 -16.12
N PRO A 236 -4.17 -22.54 -16.70
CA PRO A 236 -5.56 -22.67 -16.22
C PRO A 236 -5.71 -23.34 -14.83
N TYR A 237 -4.69 -24.06 -14.37
CA TYR A 237 -4.65 -24.72 -13.06
C TYR A 237 -3.83 -23.96 -12.01
N LEU A 238 -3.39 -22.74 -12.32
CA LEU A 238 -2.62 -21.87 -11.43
C LEU A 238 -3.54 -20.83 -10.79
N HIS A 239 -3.32 -20.52 -9.51
CA HIS A 239 -4.14 -19.56 -8.76
C HIS A 239 -3.27 -18.60 -7.95
N LEU A 240 -3.50 -17.29 -8.09
CA LEU A 240 -2.86 -16.25 -7.30
C LEU A 240 -3.58 -16.03 -5.96
N ILE A 241 -2.80 -15.88 -4.89
CA ILE A 241 -3.28 -15.54 -3.54
C ILE A 241 -2.43 -14.37 -3.03
N SER A 242 -3.05 -13.25 -2.67
CA SER A 242 -2.36 -12.10 -2.07
C SER A 242 -2.30 -12.20 -0.54
N HIS A 243 -1.13 -11.91 0.03
CA HIS A 243 -0.93 -11.91 1.49
C HIS A 243 -0.80 -10.46 2.00
N PRO A 244 -1.70 -9.97 2.88
CA PRO A 244 -1.62 -8.61 3.40
C PRO A 244 -0.41 -8.45 4.33
N THR A 245 0.38 -7.39 4.13
CA THR A 245 1.60 -7.10 4.91
C THR A 245 1.50 -5.77 5.65
N TRP A 246 1.90 -5.78 6.93
CA TRP A 246 1.97 -4.57 7.76
C TRP A 246 3.28 -3.78 7.60
N ASN A 247 4.15 -4.19 6.68
CA ASN A 247 5.42 -3.54 6.39
C ASN A 247 5.33 -2.87 5.01
N SER A 248 5.44 -1.54 4.97
CA SER A 248 5.30 -0.74 3.74
C SER A 248 6.38 -0.98 2.67
N ARG A 249 7.44 -1.73 3.02
CA ARG A 249 8.55 -2.10 2.13
C ARG A 249 8.65 -3.62 1.93
N LYS A 250 7.56 -4.35 2.18
CA LYS A 250 7.46 -5.79 1.89
C LYS A 250 6.06 -6.17 1.39
N SER A 251 5.99 -6.83 0.24
CA SER A 251 4.76 -7.36 -0.37
C SER A 251 4.91 -8.87 -0.60
N SER A 252 3.82 -9.65 -0.59
CA SER A 252 3.91 -11.09 -0.83
C SER A 252 2.64 -11.69 -1.41
N TRP A 253 2.83 -12.71 -2.25
CA TRP A 253 1.78 -13.50 -2.89
C TRP A 253 2.18 -14.98 -2.86
N SER A 254 1.21 -15.88 -3.00
CA SER A 254 1.48 -17.27 -3.36
C SER A 254 0.80 -17.59 -4.69
N LEU A 255 1.56 -18.17 -5.60
CA LEU A 255 1.02 -19.00 -6.66
C LEU A 255 0.72 -20.38 -6.07
N SER A 256 -0.44 -20.94 -6.37
CA SER A 256 -0.79 -22.29 -5.95
C SER A 256 -1.41 -23.10 -7.07
N VAL A 257 -1.08 -24.40 -7.11
CA VAL A 257 -1.66 -25.38 -8.01
C VAL A 257 -2.40 -26.40 -7.15
N LYS A 258 -3.66 -26.68 -7.48
CA LYS A 258 -4.42 -27.79 -6.87
C LYS A 258 -4.42 -28.95 -7.85
N VAL A 259 -3.82 -30.07 -7.45
CA VAL A 259 -3.87 -31.30 -8.24
C VAL A 259 -5.12 -32.11 -7.88
N PRO A 260 -5.67 -32.91 -8.82
CA PRO A 260 -6.66 -33.93 -8.49
C PRO A 260 -6.20 -34.82 -7.32
N GLN A 261 -7.13 -35.25 -6.47
CA GLN A 261 -6.78 -36.16 -5.38
C GLN A 261 -6.54 -37.58 -5.93
N SER A 262 -5.35 -38.11 -5.68
CA SER A 262 -4.96 -39.49 -5.98
C SER A 262 -5.98 -40.47 -5.39
N ILE A 263 -6.51 -41.38 -6.21
CA ILE A 263 -7.62 -42.29 -5.84
C ILE A 263 -7.28 -43.17 -4.63
N LEU A 264 -5.99 -43.39 -4.36
CA LEU A 264 -5.49 -44.35 -3.37
C LEU A 264 -4.93 -43.74 -2.08
N HIS A 265 -4.71 -42.42 -1.99
CA HIS A 265 -4.06 -41.80 -0.83
C HIS A 265 -4.51 -40.37 -0.51
N ALA A 266 -4.58 -40.06 0.80
CA ALA A 266 -4.80 -38.71 1.32
C ALA A 266 -3.52 -37.85 1.23
N GLY A 267 -2.94 -37.76 0.03
CA GLY A 267 -1.76 -36.97 -0.27
C GLY A 267 -2.00 -35.46 -0.26
N ARG A 268 -0.92 -34.69 -0.46
CA ARG A 268 -0.94 -33.22 -0.39
C ARG A 268 -1.48 -32.65 -1.71
N SER A 269 -2.78 -32.35 -1.77
CA SER A 269 -3.48 -31.93 -3.00
C SER A 269 -3.24 -30.49 -3.46
N GLN A 270 -2.31 -29.75 -2.83
CA GLN A 270 -1.98 -28.38 -3.24
C GLN A 270 -0.47 -28.10 -3.07
N PHE A 271 0.15 -27.67 -4.17
CA PHE A 271 1.49 -27.11 -4.18
C PHE A 271 1.42 -25.58 -4.08
N GLN A 272 2.38 -24.95 -3.39
CA GLN A 272 2.45 -23.50 -3.26
C GLN A 272 3.88 -23.00 -3.50
N THR A 273 4.00 -21.93 -4.29
CA THR A 273 5.22 -21.16 -4.51
C THR A 273 4.95 -19.74 -4.06
N LYS A 274 5.71 -19.25 -3.09
CA LYS A 274 5.52 -17.94 -2.47
C LYS A 274 6.51 -16.93 -3.04
N VAL A 275 5.98 -15.85 -3.60
CA VAL A 275 6.75 -14.72 -4.10
C VAL A 275 6.74 -13.63 -3.02
N VAL A 276 7.91 -13.08 -2.74
CA VAL A 276 8.11 -12.02 -1.75
C VAL A 276 8.90 -10.90 -2.41
N VAL A 277 8.36 -9.69 -2.39
CA VAL A 277 9.12 -8.49 -2.77
C VAL A 277 9.51 -7.77 -1.49
N SER A 278 10.79 -7.45 -1.32
CA SER A 278 11.31 -6.67 -0.18
C SER A 278 12.19 -5.56 -0.72
N ASP A 279 11.80 -4.30 -0.46
CA ASP A 279 12.32 -3.12 -1.15
C ASP A 279 12.25 -3.28 -2.69
N ASP A 280 13.39 -3.47 -3.35
CA ASP A 280 13.58 -3.64 -4.80
C ASP A 280 13.88 -5.09 -5.22
N ARG A 281 13.93 -6.04 -4.29
CA ARG A 281 14.30 -7.44 -4.54
C ARG A 281 13.10 -8.35 -4.57
N ILE A 282 13.13 -9.32 -5.48
CA ILE A 282 12.15 -10.42 -5.57
C ILE A 282 12.84 -11.69 -5.08
N SER A 283 12.27 -12.33 -4.06
CA SER A 283 12.68 -13.67 -3.64
C SER A 283 11.53 -14.66 -3.80
N VAL A 284 11.86 -15.86 -4.30
CA VAL A 284 10.91 -16.94 -4.56
C VAL A 284 11.20 -18.09 -3.60
N GLU A 285 10.22 -18.40 -2.77
CA GLU A 285 10.22 -19.51 -1.80
C GLU A 285 9.34 -20.64 -2.35
N GLY A 286 9.96 -21.67 -2.91
CA GLY A 286 9.24 -22.79 -3.56
C GLY A 286 9.41 -24.11 -2.83
N GLU A 287 8.31 -24.86 -2.67
CA GLU A 287 8.39 -26.28 -2.35
C GLU A 287 8.94 -27.05 -3.55
N GLY A 288 9.96 -27.89 -3.34
CA GLY A 288 10.58 -28.68 -4.42
C GLY A 288 11.38 -27.85 -5.44
N ALA A 289 11.69 -26.59 -5.14
CA ALA A 289 12.56 -25.75 -5.96
C ALA A 289 13.97 -26.37 -6.15
N PRO A 290 14.63 -26.20 -7.31
CA PRO A 290 15.86 -26.92 -7.63
C PRO A 290 17.04 -26.48 -6.76
N ASN A 291 17.47 -27.34 -5.83
CA ASN A 291 18.76 -27.20 -5.18
C ASN A 291 19.86 -27.60 -6.18
N VAL A 292 20.67 -26.65 -6.64
CA VAL A 292 21.88 -26.92 -7.45
C VAL A 292 22.84 -27.90 -6.74
N ILE A 293 22.71 -28.02 -5.41
CA ILE A 293 23.49 -28.90 -4.54
C ILE A 293 22.92 -30.35 -4.49
N SER A 294 21.62 -30.58 -4.74
CA SER A 294 21.01 -31.91 -4.57
C SER A 294 21.30 -32.90 -5.71
N LEU A 295 21.83 -32.43 -6.84
CA LEU A 295 22.25 -33.27 -7.97
C LEU A 295 23.40 -34.26 -7.65
N PHE A 296 24.04 -34.14 -6.48
CA PHE A 296 25.26 -34.90 -6.13
C PHE A 296 25.12 -35.89 -4.95
N ARG A 297 23.91 -36.15 -4.42
CA ARG A 297 23.73 -37.17 -3.37
C ARG A 297 22.39 -37.89 -3.43
N GLY A 298 22.41 -39.11 -3.98
CA GLY A 298 21.31 -40.06 -3.88
C GLY A 298 21.16 -40.61 -2.46
N SER A 299 20.32 -39.98 -1.64
CA SER A 299 19.89 -40.48 -0.33
C SER A 299 18.42 -40.15 -0.11
N SER A 300 17.58 -41.18 0.06
CA SER A 300 16.13 -41.08 0.09
C SER A 300 15.59 -40.73 1.49
N GLU A 301 15.41 -39.45 1.79
CA GLU A 301 14.60 -39.00 2.93
C GLU A 301 13.60 -37.91 2.49
N ASN A 302 12.31 -38.13 2.76
CA ASN A 302 11.23 -37.24 2.34
C ASN A 302 11.16 -35.96 3.19
N THR A 303 12.07 -35.02 2.93
CA THR A 303 11.93 -33.63 3.36
C THR A 303 11.93 -32.70 2.15
N CYS A 304 10.76 -32.13 1.85
CA CYS A 304 10.67 -31.04 0.87
C CYS A 304 11.39 -29.80 1.42
N SER A 305 12.64 -29.60 1.03
CA SER A 305 13.38 -28.38 1.31
C SER A 305 12.69 -27.19 0.65
N ILE A 306 12.17 -26.25 1.44
CA ILE A 306 11.75 -24.94 0.93
C ILE A 306 13.03 -24.19 0.59
N ASN A 307 13.34 -24.06 -0.70
CA ASN A 307 14.50 -23.31 -1.13
C ASN A 307 14.06 -21.91 -1.55
N SER A 308 14.77 -20.92 -1.02
CA SER A 308 14.58 -19.50 -1.29
C SER A 308 15.74 -18.98 -2.14
N TYR A 309 15.45 -18.28 -3.22
CA TYR A 309 16.46 -17.61 -4.05
C TYR A 309 15.94 -16.28 -4.56
N ASP A 310 16.86 -15.34 -4.78
CA ASP A 310 16.57 -14.02 -5.33
C ASP A 310 16.54 -14.08 -6.86
N CYS A 311 15.71 -13.26 -7.52
CA CYS A 311 15.65 -13.14 -8.97
C CYS A 311 15.26 -11.71 -9.42
N ASP A 312 15.61 -11.37 -10.66
CA ASP A 312 15.20 -10.13 -11.30
C ASP A 312 13.83 -10.27 -11.98
N LEU A 313 13.15 -9.13 -12.18
CA LEU A 313 11.80 -9.08 -12.78
C LEU A 313 11.68 -9.77 -14.16
N PRO A 314 12.68 -9.71 -15.08
CA PRO A 314 12.59 -10.39 -16.37
C PRO A 314 12.66 -11.92 -16.29
N ASP A 315 13.35 -12.48 -15.28
CA ASP A 315 13.53 -13.93 -15.13
C ASP A 315 12.37 -14.58 -14.36
N LEU A 316 11.69 -13.80 -13.51
CA LEU A 316 10.56 -14.23 -12.68
C LEU A 316 9.50 -15.07 -13.45
N PRO A 317 9.07 -14.73 -14.68
CA PRO A 317 8.14 -15.55 -15.45
C PRO A 317 8.67 -16.97 -15.71
N VAL A 318 9.87 -17.10 -16.27
CA VAL A 318 10.50 -18.39 -16.60
C VAL A 318 10.66 -19.24 -15.34
N ILE A 319 11.18 -18.63 -14.28
CA ILE A 319 11.45 -19.25 -12.99
C ILE A 319 10.20 -19.88 -12.38
N LEU A 320 9.09 -19.12 -12.29
CA LEU A 320 7.86 -19.60 -11.68
C LEU A 320 7.19 -20.68 -12.53
N LEU A 321 7.24 -20.56 -13.85
CA LEU A 321 6.71 -21.56 -14.77
C LEU A 321 7.48 -22.88 -14.71
N GLN A 322 8.82 -22.82 -14.60
CA GLN A 322 9.66 -24.02 -14.40
C GLN A 322 9.35 -24.71 -13.07
N GLN A 323 9.16 -23.97 -11.98
CA GLN A 323 8.72 -24.57 -10.71
C GLN A 323 7.34 -25.23 -10.82
N VAL A 324 6.37 -24.55 -11.43
CA VAL A 324 5.01 -25.08 -11.63
C VAL A 324 5.05 -26.35 -12.50
N ALA A 325 5.79 -26.34 -13.61
CA ALA A 325 5.99 -27.50 -14.46
C ALA A 325 6.64 -28.68 -13.69
N SER A 326 7.69 -28.40 -12.92
CA SER A 326 8.40 -29.42 -12.13
C SER A 326 7.51 -30.04 -11.05
N GLN A 327 6.64 -29.26 -10.38
CA GLN A 327 5.67 -29.83 -9.43
C GLN A 327 4.61 -30.71 -10.12
N VAL A 328 4.14 -30.33 -11.32
CA VAL A 328 3.19 -31.16 -12.09
C VAL A 328 3.85 -32.46 -12.56
N ILE A 329 5.10 -32.41 -13.03
CA ILE A 329 5.88 -33.59 -13.43
C ILE A 329 6.15 -34.51 -12.23
N ARG A 330 6.49 -33.94 -11.08
CA ARG A 330 6.66 -34.70 -9.83
C ARG A 330 5.37 -35.39 -9.40
N TRP A 331 4.22 -34.71 -9.46
CA TRP A 331 2.92 -35.34 -9.20
C TRP A 331 2.64 -36.49 -10.17
N LEU A 332 2.86 -36.30 -11.48
CA LEU A 332 2.72 -37.36 -12.48
C LEU A 332 3.69 -38.53 -12.25
N HIS A 333 4.89 -38.29 -11.71
CA HIS A 333 5.84 -39.35 -11.31
C HIS A 333 5.33 -40.15 -10.10
N GLU A 334 4.81 -39.46 -9.09
CA GLU A 334 4.22 -40.08 -7.90
C GLU A 334 2.98 -40.92 -8.28
N GLU A 335 2.12 -40.45 -9.20
CA GLU A 335 1.02 -41.26 -9.77
C GLU A 335 1.53 -42.44 -10.63
N ALA A 336 2.55 -42.24 -11.47
CA ALA A 336 3.11 -43.30 -12.34
C ALA A 336 3.60 -44.50 -11.53
N LEU A 337 4.35 -44.23 -10.46
CA LEU A 337 4.85 -45.26 -9.54
C LEU A 337 3.71 -45.98 -8.80
N MET A 338 2.61 -45.27 -8.47
CA MET A 338 1.44 -45.86 -7.82
C MET A 338 0.64 -46.80 -8.73
N VAL A 339 0.64 -46.58 -10.04
CA VAL A 339 0.06 -47.53 -11.03
C VAL A 339 1.06 -48.64 -11.43
N GLY A 340 2.32 -48.53 -10.99
CA GLY A 340 3.36 -49.55 -11.17
C GLY A 340 4.29 -49.33 -12.37
N ILE A 341 4.18 -48.21 -13.09
CA ILE A 341 5.06 -47.89 -14.22
C ILE A 341 6.47 -47.62 -13.70
N LYS A 342 7.48 -48.21 -14.35
CA LYS A 342 8.90 -47.93 -14.08
C LYS A 342 9.29 -46.57 -14.68
N ALA A 343 9.13 -45.51 -13.89
CA ALA A 343 9.41 -44.14 -14.32
C ALA A 343 10.59 -43.49 -13.57
N SER A 344 11.42 -42.73 -14.28
CA SER A 344 12.48 -41.88 -13.74
C SER A 344 12.15 -40.40 -13.93
N LEU A 345 12.65 -39.57 -13.01
CA LEU A 345 12.33 -38.15 -12.90
C LEU A 345 13.58 -37.29 -13.12
N ASP A 346 13.44 -36.28 -13.98
CA ASP A 346 14.35 -35.13 -14.13
C ASP A 346 13.54 -33.83 -13.98
N PHE A 347 14.21 -32.69 -13.81
CA PHE A 347 13.59 -31.42 -13.39
C PHE A 347 12.39 -30.98 -14.24
N LEU A 348 12.45 -31.22 -15.57
CA LEU A 348 11.36 -30.93 -16.53
C LEU A 348 11.02 -32.13 -17.45
N CYS A 349 11.38 -33.36 -17.05
CA CYS A 349 11.07 -34.57 -17.81
C CYS A 349 10.67 -35.75 -16.90
N LEU A 350 9.60 -36.44 -17.26
CA LEU A 350 9.20 -37.74 -16.71
C LEU A 350 9.43 -38.81 -17.77
N SER A 351 10.35 -39.74 -17.51
CA SER A 351 10.76 -40.77 -18.47
C SER A 351 10.25 -42.15 -18.08
N PHE A 352 9.49 -42.80 -18.96
CA PHE A 352 8.95 -44.14 -18.78
C PHE A 352 9.85 -45.17 -19.50
N ASN A 353 10.13 -46.30 -18.84
CA ASN A 353 10.87 -47.41 -19.45
C ASN A 353 9.87 -48.42 -20.04
N LEU A 354 9.93 -48.65 -21.36
CA LEU A 354 9.04 -49.58 -22.06
C LEU A 354 9.59 -51.02 -21.99
N GLU A 355 8.73 -52.04 -22.17
CA GLU A 355 9.14 -53.45 -22.14
C GLU A 355 10.28 -53.81 -23.12
N GLN A 356 10.40 -53.06 -24.21
CA GLN A 356 11.34 -53.32 -25.31
C GLN A 356 12.73 -52.69 -25.08
N GLY A 357 12.91 -51.90 -24.01
CA GLY A 357 14.17 -51.24 -23.64
C GLY A 357 14.25 -49.76 -24.01
N ASP A 358 13.37 -49.27 -24.89
CA ASP A 358 13.28 -47.85 -25.26
C ASP A 358 12.73 -46.99 -24.12
N THR A 359 13.06 -45.69 -24.15
CA THR A 359 12.60 -44.71 -23.15
C THR A 359 11.66 -43.67 -23.77
N LEU A 360 10.55 -43.39 -23.09
CA LEU A 360 9.55 -42.41 -23.52
C LEU A 360 9.49 -41.23 -22.53
N GLY A 361 9.94 -40.06 -22.93
CA GLY A 361 9.94 -38.85 -22.11
C GLY A 361 8.71 -37.98 -22.32
N LEU A 362 7.99 -37.66 -21.24
CA LEU A 362 7.04 -36.55 -21.18
C LEU A 362 7.78 -35.31 -20.65
N VAL A 363 7.98 -34.32 -21.52
CA VAL A 363 8.76 -33.10 -21.26
C VAL A 363 7.83 -31.89 -21.15
N ALA A 364 8.02 -31.07 -20.13
CA ALA A 364 7.42 -29.73 -20.06
C ALA A 364 8.36 -28.70 -20.68
N HIS A 365 7.89 -28.02 -21.72
CA HIS A 365 8.56 -26.88 -22.32
C HIS A 365 7.93 -25.57 -21.81
N VAL A 366 8.77 -24.74 -21.18
CA VAL A 366 8.37 -23.44 -20.62
C VAL A 366 8.75 -22.33 -21.60
N ASP A 367 7.79 -21.50 -21.96
CA ASP A 367 8.00 -20.29 -22.75
C ASP A 367 7.10 -19.16 -22.20
N PRO A 368 7.65 -18.07 -21.62
CA PRO A 368 6.85 -16.99 -21.07
C PRO A 368 6.20 -16.10 -22.14
N GLU A 369 6.68 -16.14 -23.38
CA GLU A 369 6.16 -15.34 -24.50
C GLU A 369 5.18 -16.12 -25.39
N ASP A 370 4.94 -17.41 -25.11
CA ASP A 370 3.88 -18.18 -25.77
C ASP A 370 2.52 -17.52 -25.54
N THR A 371 1.89 -17.14 -26.65
CA THR A 371 0.59 -16.48 -26.73
C THR A 371 -0.59 -17.40 -26.45
N GLN A 372 -0.41 -18.72 -26.53
CA GLN A 372 -1.45 -19.74 -26.31
C GLN A 372 -1.42 -20.31 -24.89
N GLY A 373 -0.24 -20.45 -24.28
CA GLY A 373 -0.09 -20.83 -22.87
C GLY A 373 1.36 -21.09 -22.48
N CYS A 374 1.79 -20.67 -21.28
CA CYS A 374 3.22 -20.59 -20.99
C CYS A 374 3.92 -21.92 -20.63
N ILE A 375 3.17 -23.04 -20.60
CA ILE A 375 3.68 -24.39 -20.40
C ILE A 375 3.06 -25.28 -21.48
N SER A 376 3.90 -25.86 -22.34
CA SER A 376 3.49 -26.80 -23.37
C SER A 376 4.11 -28.18 -23.14
N TRP A 377 3.36 -29.22 -23.48
CA TRP A 377 3.75 -30.61 -23.20
C TRP A 377 4.18 -31.33 -24.47
N TRP A 378 5.27 -32.07 -24.37
CA TRP A 378 5.92 -32.74 -25.49
C TRP A 378 6.24 -34.19 -25.14
N LEU A 379 5.95 -35.10 -26.06
CA LEU A 379 6.44 -36.46 -26.02
C LEU A 379 7.77 -36.54 -26.76
N VAL A 380 8.76 -37.23 -26.22
CA VAL A 380 10.09 -37.43 -26.81
C VAL A 380 10.44 -38.91 -26.72
N MET A 381 10.60 -39.57 -27.87
CA MET A 381 11.07 -40.96 -27.92
C MET A 381 12.60 -40.98 -27.93
N MET A 382 13.20 -41.88 -27.15
CA MET A 382 14.65 -42.12 -27.09
C MET A 382 14.89 -43.61 -27.39
N GLU A 383 15.27 -43.91 -28.63
CA GLU A 383 15.67 -45.25 -29.07
C GLU A 383 16.96 -45.72 -28.37
N GLY A 384 17.04 -47.03 -28.10
CA GLY A 384 18.23 -47.66 -27.54
C GLY A 384 19.45 -47.70 -28.48
N ASP A 385 20.59 -47.26 -27.94
CA ASP A 385 21.98 -47.47 -28.41
C ASP A 385 22.52 -46.67 -29.63
N GLU A 386 23.85 -46.64 -29.72
CA GLU A 386 24.63 -45.63 -30.46
C GLU A 386 24.45 -45.63 -32.01
N ALA A 387 23.95 -44.51 -32.57
CA ALA A 387 24.53 -43.85 -33.77
C ALA A 387 23.75 -42.63 -34.27
N ARG A 388 22.42 -42.58 -34.12
CA ARG A 388 21.56 -41.57 -34.78
C ARG A 388 20.39 -41.14 -33.91
N LEU A 389 20.58 -40.09 -33.11
CA LEU A 389 19.53 -39.45 -32.31
C LEU A 389 18.43 -38.82 -33.17
N ARG A 390 17.46 -39.64 -33.61
CA ARG A 390 16.14 -39.17 -34.02
C ARG A 390 15.31 -38.92 -32.77
N LEU A 391 15.43 -37.72 -32.19
CA LEU A 391 14.43 -37.25 -31.24
C LEU A 391 13.12 -36.99 -32.01
N GLU A 392 12.28 -38.01 -32.15
CA GLU A 392 10.91 -37.83 -32.60
C GLU A 392 10.14 -37.14 -31.46
N ARG A 393 9.99 -35.81 -31.61
CA ARG A 393 9.25 -34.95 -30.68
C ARG A 393 7.84 -34.72 -31.18
N LYS A 394 6.84 -35.10 -30.38
CA LYS A 394 5.42 -34.87 -30.66
C LYS A 394 4.87 -33.83 -29.69
N PHE A 395 4.37 -32.72 -30.23
CA PHE A 395 3.61 -31.72 -29.47
C PHE A 395 2.30 -32.33 -28.97
N LEU A 396 2.02 -32.20 -27.67
CA LEU A 396 0.75 -32.61 -27.05
C LEU A 396 -0.16 -31.40 -26.76
N GLY A 397 0.43 -30.20 -26.61
CA GLY A 397 -0.29 -28.94 -26.41
C GLY A 397 -0.26 -28.42 -24.97
N HIS A 398 -1.07 -27.39 -24.73
CA HIS A 398 -1.24 -26.72 -23.43
C HIS A 398 -2.26 -27.46 -22.56
N LEU A 399 -1.90 -28.66 -22.12
CA LEU A 399 -2.81 -29.61 -21.46
C LEU A 399 -3.24 -29.17 -20.05
N SER A 400 -4.47 -29.53 -19.67
CA SER A 400 -4.95 -29.47 -18.29
C SER A 400 -4.38 -30.63 -17.45
N LEU A 401 -4.44 -30.52 -16.12
CA LEU A 401 -4.02 -31.60 -15.21
C LEU A 401 -4.81 -32.90 -15.44
N GLU A 402 -6.10 -32.80 -15.78
CA GLU A 402 -6.95 -33.94 -16.12
C GLU A 402 -6.51 -34.62 -17.43
N ALA A 403 -6.16 -33.82 -18.45
CA ALA A 403 -5.66 -34.35 -19.72
C ALA A 403 -4.26 -34.99 -19.58
N LEU A 404 -3.40 -34.41 -18.74
CA LEU A 404 -2.09 -34.98 -18.40
C LEU A 404 -2.25 -36.31 -17.65
N TYR A 405 -3.17 -36.39 -16.69
CA TYR A 405 -3.47 -37.63 -15.98
C TYR A 405 -4.07 -38.69 -16.92
N SER A 406 -4.99 -38.33 -17.82
CA SER A 406 -5.48 -39.27 -18.86
C SER A 406 -4.33 -39.79 -19.72
N THR A 407 -3.44 -38.91 -20.18
CA THR A 407 -2.27 -39.28 -20.98
C THR A 407 -1.33 -40.23 -20.21
N LEU A 408 -1.18 -40.04 -18.89
CA LEU A 408 -0.44 -40.95 -18.02
C LEU A 408 -1.08 -42.34 -17.94
N ILE A 409 -2.40 -42.41 -17.78
CA ILE A 409 -3.15 -43.66 -17.74
C ILE A 409 -3.12 -44.38 -19.09
N ASP A 410 -3.12 -43.65 -20.21
CA ASP A 410 -2.95 -44.24 -21.54
C ASP A 410 -1.57 -44.94 -21.71
N PHE A 411 -0.52 -44.46 -21.03
CA PHE A 411 0.80 -45.14 -21.01
C PHE A 411 0.84 -46.42 -20.15
N VAL A 412 -0.12 -46.62 -19.23
CA VAL A 412 -0.24 -47.89 -18.46
C VAL A 412 -0.54 -49.06 -19.39
N GLY A 413 -1.16 -48.83 -20.56
CA GLY A 413 -1.39 -49.84 -21.59
C GLY A 413 -0.18 -50.12 -22.49
N LEU A 414 0.97 -49.48 -22.23
CA LEU A 414 2.17 -49.50 -23.09
C LEU A 414 3.48 -49.83 -22.33
N CYS A 415 3.42 -50.02 -21.02
CA CYS A 415 4.56 -50.25 -20.12
C CYS A 415 4.40 -51.52 -19.27
#